data_AF-A0A0R0JM53-F1
#
_entry.id   AF-A0A0R0JM53-F1
#
_cell.length_a   1.000
_cell.length_b   1.000
_cell.length_c   1.000
_cell.angle_alpha   90.00
_cell.angle_beta   90.00
_cell.angle_gamma   90.00
#
_symmetry.space_group_name_H-M   'P 1'
#
loop_
_entity.id
_entity.type
_entity.pdbx_description
1 polymer ?
#
loop_
_entity_poly.entity_id
_entity_poly.type
_entity_poly.pdbx_seq_one_letter_code
_entity_poly.pdbx_strand_id
1 'polypeptide(L)'
;MDITKVLPEECISMIVSFTSPEDACRLSLVSPFFKEIADSDAVWENFLPSDYKDIIDQSSTPSLNLFSKKQIYSHLSVHHVLLVNGNMIMKLRLSHID
;
A
#
# COMPACT_ATOMS: atom_id res chain seq x y z
N MET A 1 -16.14 20.91 7.11
CA MET A 1 -16.91 19.76 7.61
C MET A 1 -15.92 18.66 7.91
N ASP A 2 -15.90 18.16 9.15
CA ASP A 2 -14.96 17.12 9.56
C ASP A 2 -15.50 15.76 9.10
N ILE A 3 -14.93 15.21 8.03
CA ILE A 3 -15.42 13.96 7.42
C ILE A 3 -15.33 12.77 8.38
N THR A 4 -14.41 12.83 9.35
CA THR A 4 -14.22 11.80 10.39
C THR A 4 -15.41 11.67 11.34
N LYS A 5 -16.31 12.68 11.35
CA LYS A 5 -17.55 12.68 12.15
C LYS A 5 -18.80 12.38 11.32
N VAL A 6 -18.66 12.24 10.02
CA VAL A 6 -19.78 12.14 9.07
C VAL A 6 -19.83 10.74 8.45
N LEU A 7 -18.67 10.17 8.12
CA LEU A 7 -18.57 8.85 7.49
C LEU A 7 -18.07 7.81 8.51
N PRO A 8 -18.60 6.57 8.45
CA PRO A 8 -18.00 5.44 9.15
C PRO A 8 -16.53 5.22 8.75
N GLU A 9 -15.76 4.64 9.65
CA GLU A 9 -14.34 4.35 9.45
C GLU A 9 -14.12 3.48 8.20
N GLU A 10 -14.98 2.48 7.98
CA GLU A 10 -14.91 1.57 6.85
C GLU A 10 -15.11 2.30 5.51
N CYS A 11 -15.99 3.31 5.48
CA CYS A 11 -16.17 4.14 4.29
C CYS A 11 -14.92 4.96 3.99
N ILE A 12 -14.27 5.52 5.02
CA ILE A 12 -13.05 6.30 4.88
C ILE A 12 -11.89 5.38 4.47
N SER A 13 -11.76 4.20 5.06
CA SER A 13 -10.82 3.16 4.65
C SER A 13 -11.01 2.78 3.19
N MET A 14 -12.25 2.59 2.74
CA MET A 14 -12.53 2.29 1.34
C MET A 14 -12.11 3.44 0.42
N ILE A 15 -12.42 4.69 0.78
CA ILE A 15 -11.96 5.87 0.03
C ILE A 15 -10.43 5.90 -0.08
N VAL A 16 -9.72 5.73 1.03
CA VAL A 16 -8.24 5.74 1.06
C VAL A 16 -7.69 4.58 0.23
N SER A 17 -8.32 3.41 0.25
CA SER A 17 -7.88 2.26 -0.53
C SER A 17 -8.00 2.44 -2.05
N PHE A 18 -8.77 3.44 -2.50
CA PHE A 18 -8.90 3.83 -3.92
C PHE A 18 -7.98 5.01 -4.31
N THR A 19 -7.18 5.55 -3.39
CA THR A 19 -6.17 6.57 -3.72
C THR A 19 -4.88 5.93 -4.23
N SER A 20 -3.83 6.72 -4.45
CA SER A 20 -2.48 6.20 -4.63
C SER A 20 -1.83 5.85 -3.27
N PRO A 21 -0.80 4.98 -3.24
CA PRO A 21 0.01 4.74 -2.04
C PRO A 21 0.68 6.02 -1.51
N GLU A 22 1.08 6.94 -2.39
CA GLU A 22 1.64 8.24 -2.02
C GLU A 22 0.59 9.11 -1.32
N ASP A 23 -0.63 9.15 -1.82
CA ASP A 23 -1.73 9.91 -1.23
C ASP A 23 -2.18 9.29 0.10
N ALA A 24 -2.20 7.96 0.22
CA ALA A 24 -2.44 7.30 1.51
C ALA A 24 -1.37 7.70 2.54
N CYS A 25 -0.08 7.69 2.14
CA CYS A 25 1.00 8.18 2.99
C CYS A 25 0.80 9.65 3.41
N ARG A 26 0.37 10.53 2.50
CA ARG A 26 0.07 11.93 2.82
C ARG A 26 -1.11 12.07 3.78
N LEU A 27 -2.19 11.29 3.58
CA LEU A 27 -3.35 11.26 4.45
C LEU A 27 -2.99 10.87 5.89
N SER A 28 -2.05 9.93 6.05
CA SER A 28 -1.57 9.51 7.38
C SER A 28 -0.99 10.65 8.23
N LEU A 29 -0.56 11.76 7.61
CA LEU A 29 0.02 12.92 8.28
C LEU A 29 -1.02 13.95 8.73
N VAL A 30 -2.29 13.80 8.35
CA VAL A 30 -3.35 14.79 8.62
C VAL A 30 -3.79 14.75 10.08
N SER A 31 -4.00 13.56 10.65
CA SER A 31 -4.43 13.37 12.05
C SER A 31 -4.18 11.93 12.51
N PRO A 32 -4.20 11.65 13.83
CA PRO A 32 -4.10 10.28 14.35
C PRO A 32 -5.15 9.31 13.77
N PHE A 33 -6.38 9.79 13.56
CA PHE A 33 -7.45 8.99 12.95
C PHE A 33 -7.11 8.58 11.51
N PHE A 34 -6.67 9.54 10.68
CA PHE A 34 -6.25 9.21 9.32
C PHE A 34 -5.00 8.35 9.28
N LYS A 35 -4.09 8.49 10.26
CA LYS A 35 -2.93 7.62 10.38
C LYS A 35 -3.33 6.16 10.58
N GLU A 36 -4.25 5.90 11.50
CA GLU A 36 -4.74 4.55 11.77
C GLU A 36 -5.36 3.91 10.53
N ILE A 37 -6.25 4.63 9.84
CA ILE A 37 -6.89 4.15 8.62
C ILE A 37 -5.87 3.95 7.49
N ALA A 38 -5.05 4.96 7.20
CA ALA A 38 -4.14 4.94 6.06
C ALA A 38 -3.00 3.94 6.20
N ASP A 39 -2.67 3.51 7.42
CA ASP A 39 -1.66 2.48 7.68
C ASP A 39 -2.25 1.08 7.87
N SER A 40 -3.57 0.92 7.75
CA SER A 40 -4.27 -0.34 7.95
C SER A 40 -4.05 -1.35 6.81
N ASP A 41 -4.05 -2.64 7.15
CA ASP A 41 -3.99 -3.72 6.16
C ASP A 41 -5.24 -3.78 5.25
N ALA A 42 -6.34 -3.14 5.62
CA ALA A 42 -7.51 -3.03 4.74
C ALA A 42 -7.23 -2.11 3.56
N VAL A 43 -6.57 -0.97 3.80
CA VAL A 43 -6.14 -0.03 2.76
C VAL A 43 -5.04 -0.66 1.89
N TRP A 44 -4.00 -1.20 2.52
CA TRP A 44 -2.81 -1.66 1.80
C TRP A 44 -3.02 -2.96 1.02
N GLU A 45 -4.07 -3.76 1.27
CA GLU A 45 -4.42 -4.90 0.40
C GLU A 45 -4.66 -4.45 -1.04
N ASN A 46 -5.34 -3.31 -1.25
CA ASN A 46 -5.68 -2.82 -2.58
C ASN A 46 -4.47 -2.25 -3.34
N PHE A 47 -3.35 -1.97 -2.66
CA PHE A 47 -2.11 -1.52 -3.28
C PHE A 47 -1.17 -2.66 -3.66
N LEU A 48 -1.42 -3.87 -3.16
CA LEU A 48 -0.60 -5.03 -3.44
C LEU A 48 -1.02 -5.71 -4.75
N PRO A 49 -0.07 -6.31 -5.50
CA PRO A 49 -0.39 -7.20 -6.62
C PRO A 49 -1.28 -8.35 -6.16
N SER A 50 -2.20 -8.84 -7.01
CA SER A 50 -3.11 -9.93 -6.63
C SER A 50 -2.39 -11.23 -6.21
N ASP A 51 -1.19 -11.44 -6.72
CA ASP A 51 -0.29 -12.59 -6.48
C ASP A 51 0.76 -12.33 -5.39
N TYR A 52 0.62 -11.24 -4.59
CA TYR A 52 1.61 -10.90 -3.56
C TYR A 52 1.87 -12.02 -2.56
N LYS A 53 0.87 -12.86 -2.27
CA LYS A 53 1.00 -14.01 -1.36
C LYS A 53 1.92 -15.08 -1.94
N ASP A 54 1.77 -15.38 -3.23
CA ASP A 54 2.65 -16.30 -3.94
C ASP A 54 4.08 -15.76 -4.02
N ILE A 55 4.23 -14.43 -4.17
CA ILE A 55 5.52 -13.75 -4.13
C ILE A 55 6.18 -13.87 -2.75
N ILE A 56 5.41 -13.72 -1.66
CA ILE A 56 5.90 -13.90 -0.29
C ILE A 56 6.35 -15.34 -0.05
N ASP A 57 5.55 -16.31 -0.46
CA ASP A 57 5.85 -17.73 -0.26
C ASP A 57 7.11 -18.17 -1.03
N GLN A 58 7.37 -17.55 -2.17
CA GLN A 58 8.59 -17.77 -2.97
C GLN A 58 9.79 -16.95 -2.50
N SER A 59 9.60 -15.99 -1.58
CA SER A 59 10.66 -15.11 -1.12
C SER A 59 11.66 -15.85 -0.24
N SER A 60 12.94 -15.57 -0.45
CA SER A 60 14.02 -16.03 0.42
C SER A 60 14.14 -15.22 1.71
N THR A 61 13.35 -14.15 1.87
CA THR A 61 13.31 -13.34 3.09
C THR A 61 12.41 -14.03 4.12
N PRO A 62 12.97 -14.72 5.13
CA PRO A 62 12.17 -15.28 6.21
C PRO A 62 11.40 -14.14 6.90
N SER A 63 10.17 -14.40 7.35
CA SER A 63 9.28 -13.48 8.09
C SER A 63 8.51 -12.42 7.31
N LEU A 64 8.55 -12.38 5.97
CA LEU A 64 7.70 -11.44 5.21
C LEU A 64 6.20 -11.63 5.47
N ASN A 65 5.78 -12.84 5.78
CA ASN A 65 4.40 -13.15 6.18
C ASN A 65 4.00 -12.56 7.54
N LEU A 66 4.95 -12.05 8.34
CA LEU A 66 4.69 -11.37 9.62
C LEU A 66 4.62 -9.85 9.48
N PHE A 67 4.90 -9.33 8.28
CA PHE A 67 4.91 -7.89 8.03
C PHE A 67 3.48 -7.39 7.78
N SER A 68 3.22 -6.14 8.12
CA SER A 68 2.00 -5.47 7.65
C SER A 68 2.02 -5.36 6.12
N LYS A 69 0.86 -5.20 5.50
CA LYS A 69 0.78 -5.07 4.03
C LYS A 69 1.48 -3.83 3.51
N LYS A 70 1.54 -2.77 4.32
CA LYS A 70 2.38 -1.59 4.06
C LYS A 70 3.86 -1.94 4.00
N GLN A 71 4.33 -2.75 4.95
CA GLN A 71 5.72 -3.23 4.97
C GLN A 71 6.00 -4.19 3.81
N ILE A 72 5.07 -5.08 3.47
CA ILE A 72 5.15 -5.96 2.29
C ILE A 72 5.27 -5.10 1.03
N TYR A 73 4.38 -4.12 0.83
CA TYR A 73 4.43 -3.23 -0.33
C TYR A 73 5.79 -2.51 -0.42
N SER A 74 6.30 -1.99 0.69
CA SER A 74 7.61 -1.34 0.75
C SER A 74 8.74 -2.31 0.39
N HIS A 75 8.71 -3.53 0.93
CA HIS A 75 9.70 -4.57 0.61
C HIS A 75 9.66 -4.94 -0.88
N LEU A 76 8.47 -5.22 -1.43
CA LEU A 76 8.31 -5.56 -2.85
C LEU A 76 8.71 -4.41 -3.77
N SER A 77 8.40 -3.16 -3.41
CA SER A 77 8.79 -1.98 -4.20
C SER A 77 10.32 -1.82 -4.29
N VAL A 78 11.07 -2.24 -3.26
CA VAL A 78 12.54 -2.17 -3.24
C VAL A 78 13.17 -3.40 -3.91
N HIS A 79 12.66 -4.59 -3.62
CA HIS A 79 13.31 -5.86 -4.01
C HIS A 79 12.78 -6.44 -5.33
N HIS A 80 11.49 -6.31 -5.62
CA HIS A 80 10.89 -6.89 -6.83
C HIS A 80 11.12 -6.06 -8.08
N VAL A 81 11.50 -4.79 -7.95
CA VAL A 81 12.02 -3.97 -9.06
C VAL A 81 13.35 -4.53 -9.59
N LEU A 82 14.08 -5.32 -8.79
CA LEU A 82 15.37 -5.90 -9.18
C LEU A 82 15.27 -7.28 -9.85
N LEU A 83 14.12 -7.96 -9.81
CA LEU A 83 13.93 -9.29 -10.43
C LEU A 83 13.52 -9.22 -11.92
N VAL A 84 13.21 -8.03 -12.44
CA VAL A 84 12.62 -7.82 -13.77
C VAL A 84 13.69 -7.36 -14.78
N ASN A 85 14.75 -8.15 -14.97
CA ASN A 85 15.64 -8.02 -16.13
C ASN A 85 15.22 -8.95 -17.28
N GLY A 86 13.91 -9.26 -17.40
CA GLY A 86 13.42 -10.35 -18.25
C GLY A 86 12.08 -10.13 -18.98
N ASN A 87 11.03 -9.59 -18.36
CA ASN A 87 9.77 -9.17 -19.01
C ASN A 87 8.81 -8.50 -17.99
N MET A 88 8.20 -7.37 -18.37
CA MET A 88 7.25 -6.45 -17.70
C MET A 88 6.29 -7.11 -16.67
N ILE A 89 5.82 -6.51 -15.55
CA ILE A 89 4.96 -5.30 -15.38
C ILE A 89 4.91 -4.87 -13.89
N MET A 90 5.30 -3.64 -13.56
CA MET A 90 4.72 -2.79 -12.47
C MET A 90 5.29 -1.39 -12.69
N LYS A 91 4.68 -0.63 -13.61
CA LYS A 91 4.96 0.80 -13.78
C LYS A 91 4.14 1.53 -12.72
N LEU A 92 4.63 1.59 -11.48
CA LEU A 92 4.18 2.61 -10.54
C LEU A 92 4.54 3.95 -11.18
N ARG A 93 3.55 4.58 -11.80
CA ARG A 93 3.73 5.79 -12.60
C ARG A 93 3.96 6.97 -11.66
N LEU A 94 5.18 7.08 -11.14
CA LEU A 94 5.76 8.36 -10.74
C LEU A 94 6.13 9.13 -12.02
N SER A 95 5.14 9.56 -12.80
CA SER A 95 5.35 10.69 -13.69
C SER A 95 5.22 11.95 -12.84
N HIS A 96 6.36 12.33 -12.25
CA HIS A 96 6.58 13.66 -11.77
C HIS A 96 6.29 14.63 -12.92
N ILE A 97 5.49 15.63 -12.56
CA ILE A 97 5.24 16.88 -13.25
C ILE A 97 6.57 17.48 -13.71
N ASP A 98 6.69 17.71 -15.02
CA ASP A 98 7.08 18.98 -15.62
C ASP A 98 5.90 19.45 -16.48
#